data_AF-F7X8K9-F1
#
_entry.id   AF-F7X8K9-F1
#
_cell.length_a   1.000
_cell.length_b   1.000
_cell.length_c   1.000
_cell.angle_alpha   90.00
_cell.angle_beta   90.00
_cell.angle_gamma   90.00
#
_symmetry.space_group_name_H-M   'P 1'
#
loop_
_entity.id
_entity.type
_entity.pdbx_description
1 polymer ?
#
loop_
_entity_poly.entity_id
_entity_poly.type
_entity_poly.pdbx_seq_one_letter_code
_entity_poly.pdbx_strand_id
1 'polypeptide(L)' 'MIGVSLSADVIIRQRMFMSLVLAHALDRPSDFGAGRTIGYAGVDLRF' A
#
# COMPACT_ATOMS: atom_id res chain seq x y z
N MET A 1 1.74 -12.29 -13.30
CA MET A 1 1.34 -11.51 -12.11
C MET A 1 1.38 -10.04 -12.49
N ILE A 2 0.22 -9.39 -12.57
CA ILE A 2 0.12 -7.94 -12.83
C ILE A 2 -0.49 -7.34 -11.57
N GLY A 3 0.12 -6.29 -11.03
CA GLY A 3 -0.34 -5.66 -9.81
C GLY A 3 -0.27 -4.14 -9.92
N VAL A 4 -1.19 -3.47 -9.23
CA VAL A 4 -1.17 -2.03 -9.04
C VAL A 4 -1.06 -1.73 -7.56
N SER A 5 -0.26 -0.74 -7.19
CA SER A 5 -0.14 -0.28 -5.82
C SER A 5 -0.28 1.23 -5.76
N LEU A 6 -1.06 1.71 -4.79
CA LEU A 6 -1.20 3.11 -4.45
C LEU A 6 -0.61 3.33 -3.06
N SER A 7 0.31 4.29 -2.93
CA SER A 7 0.87 4.68 -1.64
C SER A 7 0.66 6.16 -1.36
N ALA A 8 0.45 6.48 -0.09
CA ALA A 8 0.40 7.85 0.41
C ALA A 8 1.30 7.96 1.65
N ASP A 9 2.28 8.85 1.58
CA ASP A 9 3.19 9.14 2.68
C ASP A 9 2.90 10.54 3.23
N VAL A 10 2.70 10.63 4.55
CA VAL A 10 2.44 11.87 5.26
C VAL A 10 3.55 12.10 6.27
N ILE A 11 4.24 13.23 6.15
CA ILE A 11 5.31 13.63 7.06
C ILE A 11 4.73 14.60 8.09
N ILE A 12 4.64 14.18 9.35
CA ILE A 12 4.06 14.95 10.46
C ILE A 12 5.16 15.42 11.39
N ARG A 13 5.63 16.66 11.19
CA ARG A 13 6.87 17.15 11.82
C ARG A 13 8.05 16.27 11.38
N GLN A 14 9.28 16.76 11.44
CA GLN A 14 10.46 16.08 10.85
C GLN A 14 10.81 14.70 11.49
N ARG A 15 9.94 14.15 12.34
CA ARG A 15 10.16 13.00 13.21
C ARG A 15 9.06 11.93 13.12
N MET A 16 7.93 12.19 12.46
CA MET A 16 6.85 11.21 12.34
C MET A 16 6.46 11.04 10.88
N PHE A 17 6.40 9.80 10.43
CA PHE A 17 6.05 9.42 9.07
C PHE A 17 4.88 8.45 9.14
N MET A 18 3.81 8.75 8.44
CA MET A 18 2.68 7.86 8.29
C MET A 18 2.63 7.38 6.84
N SER A 19 2.57 6.08 6.64
CA SER A 19 2.46 5.48 5.31
C SER A 19 1.18 4.68 5.20
N LEU A 20 0.48 4.86 4.09
CA LEU A 20 -0.68 4.06 3.71
C LEU A 20 -0.38 3.44 2.35
N VAL A 21 -0.48 2.11 2.25
CA VAL A 21 -0.25 1.37 1.01
C VAL A 21 -1.43 0.47 0.73
N LEU A 22 -2.00 0.61 -0.46
CA LEU A 22 -3.01 -0.28 -0.99
C LEU A 22 -2.43 -0.99 -2.21
N ALA A 23 -2.20 -2.30 -2.10
CA ALA A 23 -1.72 -3.12 -3.20
C ALA A 23 -2.85 -4.05 -3.68
N HIS A 24 -3.08 -4.09 -4.98
CA HIS A 24 -3.99 -5.01 -5.62
C HIS A 24 -3.21 -5.87 -6.61
N ALA A 25 -3.17 -7.17 -6.36
CA ALA A 25 -2.48 -8.13 -7.22
C ALA A 25 -3.49 -9.04 -7.93
N LEU A 26 -3.31 -9.19 -9.24
CA LEU A 26 -4.02 -10.16 -10.07
C LEU A 26 -3.09 -11.34 -10.36
N ASP A 27 -3.53 -12.55 -9.99
CA ASP A 27 -2.79 -13.78 -10.29
C ASP A 27 -2.75 -14.04 -11.80
N ARG A 28 -3.83 -13.70 -12.52
CA ARG A 28 -3.93 -13.75 -13.98
C ARG A 28 -4.69 -12.55 -14.55
N PRO A 29 -4.36 -12.07 -15.76
CA PRO A 29 -5.03 -10.91 -16.37
C PRO A 29 -6.53 -11.10 -16.62
N SER A 30 -7.02 -12.35 -16.68
CA SER A 30 -8.44 -12.68 -16.88
C SER A 30 -9.26 -12.69 -15.58
N ASP A 31 -8.60 -12.73 -14.41
CA ASP A 31 -9.23 -13.04 -13.13
C ASP A 31 -9.42 -11.77 -12.28
N PHE A 32 -10.08 -10.75 -12.85
CA PHE A 32 -10.41 -9.52 -12.13
C PHE A 32 -11.21 -9.75 -10.84
N GLY A 33 -11.95 -10.87 -10.75
CA GLY A 33 -12.69 -11.27 -9.55
C GLY A 33 -11.90 -12.06 -8.51
N ALA A 34 -10.70 -12.59 -8.85
CA ALA A 34 -9.86 -13.38 -7.96
C ALA A 34 -8.61 -12.61 -7.49
N GLY A 35 -8.58 -11.29 -7.69
CA GLY A 35 -7.49 -10.44 -7.24
C GLY A 35 -7.43 -10.34 -5.72
N ARG A 36 -6.21 -10.37 -5.16
CA ARG A 36 -5.98 -10.16 -3.73
C ARG A 36 -5.64 -8.69 -3.49
N THR A 37 -6.49 -8.00 -2.73
CA THR A 37 -6.20 -6.65 -2.23
C THR A 37 -5.58 -6.75 -0.83
N ILE A 38 -4.43 -6.14 -0.65
CA ILE A 38 -3.73 -6.06 0.64
C ILE A 38 -3.57 -4.57 0.97
N GLY A 39 -4.15 -4.16 2.09
CA GLY A 39 -3.97 -2.83 2.67
C GLY A 39 -2.96 -2.89 3.81
N TYR A 40 -2.03 -1.94 3.83
CA TYR A 40 -1.07 -1.72 4.90
C TYR A 40 -1.14 -0.27 5.35
N ALA A 41 -1.13 -0.05 6.67
CA ALA A 41 -0.96 1.26 7.27
C ALA A 41 0.17 1.18 8.30
N GLY A 42 1.14 2.08 8.18
CA GLY A 42 2.31 2.15 9.05
C GLY A 42 2.47 3.55 9.65
N VAL A 43 2.99 3.58 10.88
CA VAL A 43 3.44 4.82 11.53
C VAL A 43 4.87 4.57 11.99
N ASP A 44 5.79 5.40 11.51
CA ASP A 44 7.21 5.40 11.86
C ASP A 44 7.52 6.68 12.66
N LEU A 45 8.23 6.50 13.78
CA LEU A 45 8.67 7.56 14.68
C LEU A 45 10.19 7.53 14.75
N ARG A 46 10.84 8.56 14.21
CA ARG A 46 12.28 8.77 14.33
C ARG A 46 12.59 9.57 15.59
N PHE A 47 13.09 8.87 16.61
CA PHE A 47 13.60 9.45 17.85
C PHE A 47 15.01 10.02 17.67
#